data_AF-A0AAD6KQB7-F1
#
_entry.id   AF-A0AAD6KQB7-F1
#
_cell.length_a   1.000
_cell.length_b   1.000
_cell.length_c   1.000
_cell.angle_alpha   90.00
_cell.angle_beta   90.00
_cell.angle_gamma   90.00
#
_symmetry.space_group_name_H-M   'P 1'
#
loop_
_entity.id
_entity.type
_entity.pdbx_description
1 polymer ?
#
loop_
_entity_poly.entity_id
_entity_poly.type
_entity_poly.pdbx_seq_one_letter_code
_entity_poly.pdbx_strand_id
1 'polypeptide(L)'
;MDTGVESSPETGVVLGGIALDFPESDTVSFSSPRRIPRKLQKRLLEAKTPTTSSVEEIEAKLRHANLRRQQFYEKLSSKARPKPRSPLQCSSHEEDLAQRLEAKLHAAEQKRLSILASAQMRLARLHELRQAAKTGVEKRFERERERLETKVELRVQQAEANRMLMLKAYRQRRATLKERTSQSLLRRRARESKYKERVRAAINQKRAAAEKKRMVLLEAEKKRARARLLQVQRVARSVSHQREIERRRMRDKLEDRLQRAKRQRAEFLRQRGLQHSSVRVNWNKMHQQADLLSRKLARQVLFLRSRRTTIDLAKDLDALEINEKCVKSMPFEQLARLIQSTGTLRTVEGLLDRLESRFRVSMAVASMDHPSSLDNIDHLLKRVATPKKKDYSQVMYKE
;
A
#
# COMPACT_ATOMS: atom_id res chain seq x y z
N MET A 1 -10.36 -105.72 28.72
CA MET A 1 -10.95 -104.95 29.85
C MET A 1 -12.46 -104.78 29.59
N ASP A 2 -13.21 -105.82 29.26
CA ASP A 2 -13.61 -106.99 30.09
C ASP A 2 -14.79 -106.58 30.99
N THR A 3 -16.04 -107.00 30.76
CA THR A 3 -16.66 -108.36 30.82
C THR A 3 -16.77 -108.93 32.24
N GLY A 4 -17.88 -109.64 32.52
CA GLY A 4 -18.20 -110.24 33.83
C GLY A 4 -18.85 -109.23 34.80
N VAL A 5 -20.12 -109.28 35.21
CA VAL A 5 -21.13 -110.37 35.31
C VAL A 5 -20.75 -111.46 36.32
N GLU A 6 -21.63 -111.61 37.31
CA GLU A 6 -21.77 -112.70 38.30
C GLU A 6 -20.65 -112.84 39.35
N SER A 7 -20.94 -113.18 40.62
CA SER A 7 -22.00 -114.09 41.08
C SER A 7 -22.52 -113.83 42.53
N SER A 8 -23.67 -114.45 42.80
CA SER A 8 -24.30 -114.90 44.06
C SER A 8 -23.34 -115.46 45.17
N PRO A 9 -23.81 -115.87 46.38
CA PRO A 9 -25.20 -115.89 46.90
C PRO A 9 -25.42 -115.45 48.38
N GLU A 10 -26.71 -115.38 48.75
CA GLU A 10 -27.40 -115.83 49.99
C GLU A 10 -26.91 -115.58 51.46
N THR A 11 -27.94 -115.31 52.27
CA THR A 11 -28.17 -115.65 53.71
C THR A 11 -27.26 -115.11 54.82
N GLY A 12 -27.91 -114.41 55.79
CA GLY A 12 -27.65 -114.71 57.20
C GLY A 12 -27.75 -113.60 58.25
N VAL A 13 -28.97 -113.27 58.69
CA VAL A 13 -29.31 -112.89 60.09
C VAL A 13 -28.64 -111.66 60.75
N VAL A 14 -29.40 -110.57 60.80
CA VAL A 14 -29.73 -109.72 61.96
C VAL A 14 -28.67 -109.52 63.09
N LEU A 15 -28.23 -108.27 63.25
CA LEU A 15 -28.19 -107.60 64.56
C LEU A 15 -28.28 -106.07 64.37
N GLY A 16 -28.95 -105.38 65.30
CA GLY A 16 -29.28 -103.96 65.17
C GLY A 16 -28.13 -103.01 65.53
N GLY A 17 -28.11 -101.85 64.89
CA GLY A 17 -27.22 -100.73 65.21
C GLY A 17 -27.88 -99.40 64.82
N ILE A 18 -27.87 -98.44 65.73
CA ILE A 18 -28.43 -97.09 65.54
C ILE A 18 -27.48 -96.27 64.64
N ALA A 19 -28.03 -95.50 63.70
CA ALA A 19 -27.30 -94.50 62.94
C ALA A 19 -28.09 -93.18 62.90
N LEU A 20 -27.38 -92.06 63.10
CA LEU A 20 -27.96 -90.71 63.12
C LEU A 20 -28.08 -90.13 61.70
N ASP A 21 -29.12 -89.35 61.46
CA ASP A 21 -29.21 -88.44 60.31
C ASP A 21 -28.46 -87.13 60.58
N PHE A 22 -27.62 -86.70 59.64
CA PHE A 22 -27.28 -85.29 59.41
C PHE A 22 -27.16 -85.00 57.89
N PRO A 23 -27.48 -83.78 57.43
CA PRO A 23 -27.87 -83.56 56.03
C PRO A 23 -26.79 -82.85 55.18
N GLU A 24 -26.87 -83.03 53.86
CA GLU A 24 -26.27 -82.08 52.91
C GLU A 24 -27.04 -82.05 51.57
N SER A 25 -27.35 -80.85 51.08
CA SER A 25 -27.87 -80.60 49.73
C SER A 25 -26.68 -80.41 48.76
N ASP A 26 -26.77 -80.54 47.43
CA ASP A 26 -27.89 -80.40 46.50
C ASP A 26 -27.69 -81.31 45.28
N THR A 27 -28.77 -81.87 44.70
CA THR A 27 -29.01 -81.80 43.23
C THR A 27 -30.39 -82.35 42.82
N VAL A 28 -31.14 -81.53 42.06
CA VAL A 28 -32.26 -81.89 41.16
C VAL A 28 -33.45 -82.68 41.77
N SER A 29 -34.38 -81.94 42.38
CA SER A 29 -35.69 -82.48 42.81
C SER A 29 -36.69 -82.65 41.66
N PHE A 30 -37.01 -83.90 41.28
CA PHE A 30 -38.25 -84.25 40.56
C PHE A 30 -38.78 -85.64 40.95
N SER A 31 -39.75 -85.70 41.89
CA SER A 31 -41.02 -86.44 41.70
C SER A 31 -41.84 -86.53 42.99
N SER A 32 -42.98 -85.83 43.02
CA SER A 32 -44.03 -86.08 44.03
C SER A 32 -44.80 -87.38 43.72
N PRO A 33 -45.29 -88.12 44.72
CA PRO A 33 -46.03 -89.37 44.48
C PRO A 33 -47.34 -89.13 43.72
N ARG A 34 -47.63 -90.02 42.76
CA ARG A 34 -48.77 -89.90 41.82
C ARG A 34 -50.12 -89.95 42.56
N ARG A 35 -50.96 -88.93 42.36
CA ARG A 35 -52.30 -88.81 42.97
C ARG A 35 -53.24 -89.95 42.57
N ILE A 36 -53.84 -90.60 43.58
CA ILE A 36 -54.97 -91.53 43.40
C ILE A 36 -56.21 -90.74 42.92
N PRO A 37 -56.98 -91.24 41.92
CA PRO A 37 -58.17 -90.55 41.44
C PRO A 37 -59.25 -90.35 42.52
N ARG A 38 -59.80 -89.12 42.62
CA ARG A 38 -60.83 -88.72 43.61
C ARG A 38 -62.05 -89.66 43.69
N LYS A 39 -62.38 -90.37 42.59
CA LYS A 39 -63.52 -91.30 42.52
C LYS A 39 -63.32 -92.57 43.37
N LEU A 40 -62.07 -92.99 43.59
CA LEU A 40 -61.73 -94.14 44.45
C LEU A 40 -61.65 -93.72 45.92
N GLN A 41 -61.16 -92.51 46.21
CA GLN A 41 -61.16 -91.96 47.57
C GLN A 41 -62.58 -91.85 48.15
N LYS A 42 -63.56 -91.39 47.36
CA LYS A 42 -64.97 -91.34 47.80
C LYS A 42 -65.52 -92.73 48.15
N ARG A 43 -65.32 -93.74 47.29
CA ARG A 43 -65.80 -95.11 47.54
C ARG A 43 -65.17 -95.79 48.75
N LEU A 44 -63.90 -95.50 49.06
CA LEU A 44 -63.22 -96.01 50.26
C LEU A 44 -63.62 -95.27 51.55
N LEU A 45 -64.16 -94.05 51.44
CA LEU A 45 -64.75 -93.30 52.57
C LEU A 45 -66.22 -93.68 52.82
N GLU A 46 -66.98 -94.01 51.77
CA GLU A 46 -68.37 -94.49 51.87
C GLU A 46 -68.47 -95.90 52.50
N ALA A 47 -67.43 -96.74 52.38
CA ALA A 47 -67.41 -98.11 52.89
C ALA A 47 -67.00 -98.25 54.38
N LYS A 48 -67.46 -97.33 55.25
CA LYS A 48 -67.14 -97.32 56.70
C LYS A 48 -68.38 -97.37 57.61
N THR A 49 -69.23 -98.37 57.40
CA THR A 49 -70.16 -98.86 58.43
C THR A 49 -70.29 -100.39 58.33
N PRO A 50 -69.81 -101.17 59.33
CA PRO A 50 -70.04 -102.61 59.37
C PRO A 50 -71.43 -102.90 59.94
N THR A 51 -72.48 -102.69 59.13
CA THR A 51 -73.84 -103.07 59.52
C THR A 51 -74.05 -104.55 59.23
N THR A 52 -74.16 -105.38 60.28
CA THR A 52 -74.54 -106.79 60.17
C THR A 52 -75.91 -106.93 59.50
N SER A 53 -75.95 -107.38 58.25
CA SER A 53 -77.17 -107.45 57.46
C SER A 53 -78.17 -108.45 58.04
N SER A 54 -79.40 -108.00 58.31
CA SER A 54 -80.51 -108.85 58.75
C SER A 54 -80.76 -110.01 57.78
N VAL A 55 -81.17 -111.17 58.30
CA VAL A 55 -81.46 -112.39 57.52
C VAL A 55 -82.48 -112.11 56.42
N GLU A 56 -83.49 -111.29 56.69
CA GLU A 56 -84.52 -110.89 55.71
C GLU A 56 -83.93 -110.13 54.51
N GLU A 57 -82.89 -109.31 54.70
CA GLU A 57 -82.22 -108.66 53.55
C GLU A 57 -81.47 -109.67 52.69
N ILE A 58 -80.88 -110.70 53.31
CA ILE A 58 -80.16 -111.76 52.61
C ILE A 58 -81.16 -112.55 51.77
N GLU A 59 -82.30 -112.95 52.34
CA GLU A 59 -83.39 -113.59 51.61
C GLU A 59 -83.94 -112.72 50.47
N ALA A 60 -84.20 -111.44 50.72
CA ALA A 60 -84.68 -110.52 49.69
C ALA A 60 -83.69 -110.42 48.51
N LYS A 61 -82.38 -110.31 48.80
CA LYS A 61 -81.32 -110.31 47.79
C LYS A 61 -81.25 -111.64 47.02
N LEU A 62 -81.46 -112.78 47.68
CA LEU A 62 -81.52 -114.12 47.04
C LEU A 62 -82.76 -114.29 46.15
N ARG A 63 -83.96 -113.91 46.61
CA ARG A 63 -85.19 -113.94 45.81
C ARG A 63 -85.05 -113.04 44.58
N HIS A 64 -84.52 -111.83 44.76
CA HIS A 64 -84.27 -110.90 43.66
C HIS A 64 -83.21 -111.44 42.66
N ALA A 65 -82.20 -112.18 43.12
CA ALA A 65 -81.24 -112.87 42.24
C ALA A 65 -81.88 -114.01 41.42
N ASN A 66 -82.79 -114.79 42.00
CA ASN A 66 -83.55 -115.81 41.27
C ASN A 66 -84.47 -115.21 40.19
N LEU A 67 -85.14 -114.11 40.49
CA LEU A 67 -86.01 -113.42 39.54
C LEU A 67 -85.22 -112.91 38.31
N ARG A 68 -84.00 -112.38 38.53
CA ARG A 68 -83.09 -112.02 37.43
C ARG A 68 -82.64 -113.23 36.59
N ARG A 69 -82.45 -114.41 37.21
CA ARG A 69 -82.11 -115.66 36.48
C ARG A 69 -83.25 -116.11 35.57
N GLN A 70 -84.49 -116.10 36.04
CA GLN A 70 -85.65 -116.46 35.21
C GLN A 70 -85.78 -115.56 33.97
N GLN A 71 -85.74 -114.23 34.16
CA GLN A 71 -85.80 -113.25 33.06
C GLN A 71 -84.66 -113.39 32.03
N PHE A 72 -83.52 -113.95 32.44
CA PHE A 72 -82.40 -114.22 31.53
C PHE A 72 -82.69 -115.44 30.64
N TYR A 73 -83.17 -116.55 31.20
CA TYR A 73 -83.52 -117.74 30.41
C TYR A 73 -84.67 -117.48 29.42
N GLU A 74 -85.66 -116.67 29.80
CA GLU A 74 -86.76 -116.25 28.93
C GLU A 74 -86.30 -115.39 27.71
N LYS A 75 -85.26 -114.56 27.90
CA LYS A 75 -84.61 -113.80 26.82
C LYS A 75 -83.74 -114.68 25.89
N LEU A 76 -83.32 -115.86 26.35
CA LEU A 76 -82.61 -116.83 25.51
C LEU A 76 -83.58 -117.66 24.67
N SER A 77 -84.70 -118.15 25.23
CA SER A 77 -85.69 -118.94 24.50
C SER A 77 -86.31 -118.17 23.32
N SER A 78 -86.56 -116.88 23.52
CA SER A 78 -87.08 -115.97 22.48
C SER A 78 -86.10 -115.70 21.33
N LYS A 79 -84.79 -115.95 21.50
CA LYS A 79 -83.78 -115.91 20.43
C LYS A 79 -83.59 -117.23 19.67
N ALA A 80 -84.14 -118.33 20.17
CA ALA A 80 -83.95 -119.67 19.60
C ALA A 80 -85.01 -120.06 18.53
N ARG A 81 -85.97 -119.20 18.20
CA ARG A 81 -86.94 -119.46 17.11
C ARG A 81 -86.38 -119.06 15.73
N PRO A 82 -86.28 -119.99 14.76
CA PRO A 82 -85.93 -119.64 13.39
C PRO A 82 -87.07 -118.87 12.69
N LYS A 83 -86.73 -117.89 11.84
CA LYS A 83 -87.69 -117.15 11.00
C LYS A 83 -87.88 -117.85 9.64
N PRO A 84 -89.10 -117.89 9.08
CA PRO A 84 -89.35 -118.43 7.73
C PRO A 84 -88.80 -117.49 6.64
N ARG A 85 -88.52 -118.06 5.47
CA ARG A 85 -87.88 -117.42 4.31
C ARG A 85 -88.84 -117.44 3.11
N SER A 86 -88.98 -116.33 2.39
CA SER A 86 -89.89 -116.18 1.23
C SER A 86 -89.16 -116.39 -0.13
N PRO A 87 -89.90 -116.67 -1.23
CA PRO A 87 -89.35 -117.35 -2.41
C PRO A 87 -88.76 -116.44 -3.50
N LEU A 88 -87.95 -117.05 -4.37
CA LEU A 88 -87.42 -116.47 -5.62
C LEU A 88 -88.45 -116.59 -6.77
N GLN A 89 -88.42 -115.64 -7.71
CA GLN A 89 -89.12 -115.70 -9.00
C GLN A 89 -88.16 -115.39 -10.15
N CYS A 90 -88.31 -116.09 -11.27
CA CYS A 90 -87.60 -115.88 -12.54
C CYS A 90 -88.62 -115.88 -13.69
N SER A 91 -88.48 -114.98 -14.67
CA SER A 91 -89.07 -115.16 -16.01
C SER A 91 -88.43 -114.27 -17.09
N SER A 92 -88.33 -114.85 -18.28
CA SER A 92 -87.85 -114.36 -19.59
C SER A 92 -88.18 -112.93 -20.02
N HIS A 93 -87.21 -112.22 -20.62
CA HIS A 93 -87.42 -111.21 -21.67
C HIS A 93 -86.08 -110.78 -22.33
N GLU A 94 -85.92 -110.90 -23.67
CA GLU A 94 -84.67 -110.53 -24.40
C GLU A 94 -84.71 -109.18 -25.15
N GLU A 95 -85.85 -108.69 -25.62
CA GLU A 95 -85.91 -107.46 -26.45
C GLU A 95 -85.82 -106.17 -25.60
N ASP A 96 -86.56 -106.07 -24.48
CA ASP A 96 -86.30 -105.07 -23.43
C ASP A 96 -84.85 -105.14 -22.93
N LEU A 97 -84.17 -106.29 -23.04
CA LEU A 97 -82.81 -106.48 -22.53
C LEU A 97 -81.81 -105.60 -23.30
N ALA A 98 -82.02 -105.43 -24.62
CA ALA A 98 -81.25 -104.53 -25.48
C ALA A 98 -81.53 -103.05 -25.16
N GLN A 99 -82.80 -102.61 -25.16
CA GLN A 99 -83.16 -101.21 -24.84
C GLN A 99 -82.74 -100.83 -23.41
N ARG A 100 -82.86 -101.77 -22.46
CA ARG A 100 -82.41 -101.60 -21.08
C ARG A 100 -80.89 -101.62 -20.95
N LEU A 101 -80.15 -102.21 -21.89
CA LEU A 101 -78.69 -102.10 -22.00
C LEU A 101 -78.29 -100.71 -22.52
N GLU A 102 -78.90 -100.24 -23.59
CA GLU A 102 -78.67 -98.88 -24.14
C GLU A 102 -78.99 -97.80 -23.11
N ALA A 103 -80.15 -97.88 -22.44
CA ALA A 103 -80.51 -96.95 -21.37
C ALA A 103 -79.53 -96.99 -20.19
N LYS A 104 -78.97 -98.17 -19.85
CA LYS A 104 -77.91 -98.29 -18.82
C LYS A 104 -76.59 -97.69 -19.29
N LEU A 105 -76.21 -97.84 -20.56
CA LEU A 105 -75.00 -97.25 -21.14
C LEU A 105 -75.12 -95.72 -21.16
N HIS A 106 -76.22 -95.17 -21.68
CA HIS A 106 -76.44 -93.72 -21.64
C HIS A 106 -76.54 -93.16 -20.22
N ALA A 107 -77.17 -93.87 -19.27
CA ALA A 107 -77.16 -93.47 -17.87
C ALA A 107 -75.75 -93.50 -17.26
N ALA A 108 -74.90 -94.46 -17.66
CA ALA A 108 -73.50 -94.53 -17.24
C ALA A 108 -72.66 -93.41 -17.87
N GLU A 109 -72.91 -93.04 -19.13
CA GLU A 109 -72.28 -91.91 -19.82
C GLU A 109 -72.66 -90.58 -19.19
N GLN A 110 -73.95 -90.32 -18.97
CA GLN A 110 -74.41 -89.12 -18.26
C GLN A 110 -73.86 -89.06 -16.82
N LYS A 111 -73.77 -90.20 -16.12
CA LYS A 111 -73.12 -90.27 -14.81
C LYS A 111 -71.62 -89.96 -14.90
N ARG A 112 -70.91 -90.47 -15.91
CA ARG A 112 -69.49 -90.15 -16.16
C ARG A 112 -69.30 -88.66 -16.44
N LEU A 113 -70.12 -88.07 -17.31
CA LEU A 113 -70.06 -86.64 -17.64
C LEU A 113 -70.38 -85.75 -16.44
N SER A 114 -71.40 -86.08 -15.65
CA SER A 114 -71.74 -85.33 -14.42
C SER A 114 -70.63 -85.42 -13.36
N ILE A 115 -69.97 -86.58 -13.21
CA ILE A 115 -68.79 -86.72 -12.34
C ILE A 115 -67.65 -85.82 -12.84
N LEU A 116 -67.33 -85.85 -14.14
CA LEU A 116 -66.29 -85.00 -14.74
C LEU A 116 -66.59 -83.51 -14.58
N ALA A 117 -67.82 -83.07 -14.85
CA ALA A 117 -68.25 -81.69 -14.64
C ALA A 117 -68.15 -81.27 -13.16
N SER A 118 -68.55 -82.15 -12.23
CA SER A 118 -68.42 -81.89 -10.79
C SER A 118 -66.95 -81.78 -10.34
N ALA A 119 -66.05 -82.57 -10.94
CA ALA A 119 -64.62 -82.52 -10.68
C ALA A 119 -63.99 -81.23 -11.26
N GLN A 120 -64.36 -80.85 -12.48
CA GLN A 120 -63.93 -79.59 -13.10
C GLN A 120 -64.38 -78.37 -12.28
N MET A 121 -65.64 -78.32 -11.84
CA MET A 121 -66.12 -77.24 -10.95
C MET A 121 -65.38 -77.19 -9.61
N ARG A 122 -65.04 -78.34 -9.02
CA ARG A 122 -64.23 -78.39 -7.79
C ARG A 122 -62.81 -77.87 -8.01
N LEU A 123 -62.18 -78.22 -9.14
CA LEU A 123 -60.85 -77.73 -9.50
C LEU A 123 -60.85 -76.22 -9.80
N ALA A 124 -61.88 -75.70 -10.49
CA ALA A 124 -62.05 -74.27 -10.75
C ALA A 124 -62.13 -73.47 -9.44
N ARG A 125 -63.00 -73.88 -8.50
CA ARG A 125 -63.11 -73.26 -7.17
C ARG A 125 -61.80 -73.29 -6.38
N LEU A 126 -61.04 -74.39 -6.45
CA LEU A 126 -59.72 -74.47 -5.82
C LEU A 126 -58.69 -73.53 -6.50
N HIS A 127 -58.79 -73.32 -7.81
CA HIS A 127 -57.96 -72.35 -8.51
C HIS A 127 -58.31 -70.91 -8.11
N GLU A 128 -59.59 -70.56 -8.09
CA GLU A 128 -60.10 -69.26 -7.62
C GLU A 128 -59.60 -68.95 -6.20
N LEU A 129 -59.71 -69.89 -5.27
CA LEU A 129 -59.22 -69.73 -3.90
C LEU A 129 -57.69 -69.50 -3.84
N ARG A 130 -56.91 -70.18 -4.68
CA ARG A 130 -55.45 -69.95 -4.78
C ARG A 130 -55.13 -68.56 -5.33
N GLN A 131 -55.85 -68.10 -6.36
CA GLN A 131 -55.66 -66.75 -6.92
C GLN A 131 -56.11 -65.66 -5.94
N ALA A 132 -57.22 -65.85 -5.23
CA ALA A 132 -57.68 -64.96 -4.17
C ALA A 132 -56.68 -64.87 -3.00
N ALA A 133 -56.08 -66.01 -2.61
CA ALA A 133 -55.02 -66.02 -1.60
C ALA A 133 -53.76 -65.30 -2.09
N LYS A 134 -53.31 -65.58 -3.32
CA LYS A 134 -52.13 -64.93 -3.94
C LYS A 134 -52.31 -63.40 -4.01
N THR A 135 -53.38 -62.94 -4.66
CA THR A 135 -53.69 -61.50 -4.79
C THR A 135 -53.96 -60.83 -3.43
N GLY A 136 -54.49 -61.59 -2.45
CA GLY A 136 -54.67 -61.13 -1.08
C GLY A 136 -53.36 -60.92 -0.31
N VAL A 137 -52.28 -61.62 -0.66
CA VAL A 137 -50.92 -61.40 -0.13
C VAL A 137 -50.23 -60.25 -0.87
N GLU A 138 -50.32 -60.22 -2.20
CA GLU A 138 -49.77 -59.14 -3.04
C GLU A 138 -50.28 -57.77 -2.58
N LYS A 139 -51.60 -57.62 -2.41
CA LYS A 139 -52.24 -56.38 -1.90
C LYS A 139 -51.83 -55.99 -0.48
N ARG A 140 -51.30 -56.91 0.34
CA ARG A 140 -50.74 -56.56 1.66
C ARG A 140 -49.33 -56.00 1.51
N PHE A 141 -48.50 -56.67 0.70
CA PHE A 141 -47.15 -56.22 0.37
C PHE A 141 -47.14 -54.85 -0.30
N GLU A 142 -48.04 -54.59 -1.25
CA GLU A 142 -48.22 -53.28 -1.90
C GLU A 142 -48.49 -52.17 -0.86
N ARG A 143 -49.48 -52.38 0.01
CA ARG A 143 -49.83 -51.42 1.07
C ARG A 143 -48.70 -51.21 2.07
N GLU A 144 -47.94 -52.25 2.41
CA GLU A 144 -46.76 -52.12 3.28
C GLU A 144 -45.63 -51.35 2.60
N ARG A 145 -45.41 -51.60 1.30
CA ARG A 145 -44.46 -50.85 0.47
C ARG A 145 -44.83 -49.37 0.40
N GLU A 146 -46.06 -49.00 0.05
CA GLU A 146 -46.55 -47.61 0.01
C GLU A 146 -46.35 -46.89 1.37
N ARG A 147 -46.66 -47.58 2.47
CA ARG A 147 -46.44 -47.09 3.84
C ARG A 147 -44.98 -46.94 4.23
N LEU A 148 -44.06 -47.64 3.56
CA LEU A 148 -42.62 -47.52 3.77
C LEU A 148 -42.04 -46.44 2.86
N GLU A 149 -42.45 -46.38 1.59
CA GLU A 149 -42.06 -45.34 0.62
C GLU A 149 -42.40 -43.95 1.17
N THR A 150 -43.66 -43.70 1.58
CA THR A 150 -44.07 -42.43 2.21
C THR A 150 -43.26 -42.09 3.48
N LYS A 151 -42.89 -43.07 4.31
CA LYS A 151 -42.01 -42.83 5.48
C LYS A 151 -40.57 -42.51 5.09
N VAL A 152 -40.06 -43.11 4.02
CA VAL A 152 -38.72 -42.84 3.48
C VAL A 152 -38.69 -41.44 2.86
N GLU A 153 -39.68 -41.08 2.04
CA GLU A 153 -39.84 -39.76 1.43
C GLU A 153 -39.87 -38.64 2.49
N LEU A 154 -40.70 -38.79 3.54
CA LEU A 154 -40.75 -37.84 4.65
C LEU A 154 -39.41 -37.68 5.36
N ARG A 155 -38.65 -38.77 5.56
CA ARG A 155 -37.30 -38.73 6.14
C ARG A 155 -36.28 -38.06 5.22
N VAL A 156 -36.38 -38.28 3.91
CA VAL A 156 -35.51 -37.61 2.91
C VAL A 156 -35.79 -36.10 2.91
N GLN A 157 -37.05 -35.69 2.81
CA GLN A 157 -37.44 -34.27 2.87
C GLN A 157 -36.98 -33.60 4.17
N GLN A 158 -37.11 -34.29 5.31
CA GLN A 158 -36.61 -33.80 6.60
C GLN A 158 -35.09 -33.66 6.62
N ALA A 159 -34.35 -34.64 6.07
CA ALA A 159 -32.90 -34.58 5.97
C ALA A 159 -32.41 -33.45 5.04
N GLU A 160 -33.11 -33.21 3.93
CA GLU A 160 -32.84 -32.10 3.01
C GLU A 160 -33.11 -30.74 3.63
N ALA A 161 -34.24 -30.59 4.35
CA ALA A 161 -34.55 -29.40 5.12
C ALA A 161 -33.45 -29.10 6.16
N ASN A 162 -33.02 -30.12 6.92
CA ASN A 162 -31.93 -30.01 7.88
C ASN A 162 -30.60 -29.62 7.22
N ARG A 163 -30.25 -30.24 6.08
CA ARG A 163 -29.06 -29.89 5.28
C ARG A 163 -29.11 -28.43 4.82
N MET A 164 -30.27 -27.96 4.36
CA MET A 164 -30.46 -26.58 3.91
C MET A 164 -30.38 -25.56 5.06
N LEU A 165 -30.92 -25.88 6.24
CA LEU A 165 -30.77 -25.06 7.45
C LEU A 165 -29.30 -24.94 7.87
N MET A 166 -28.56 -26.06 7.90
CA MET A 166 -27.13 -26.07 8.21
C MET A 166 -26.31 -25.23 7.22
N LEU A 167 -26.59 -25.34 5.92
CA LEU A 167 -25.94 -24.54 4.88
C LEU A 167 -26.27 -23.03 5.01
N LYS A 168 -27.53 -22.67 5.32
CA LYS A 168 -27.95 -21.29 5.58
C LYS A 168 -27.21 -20.71 6.80
N ALA A 169 -27.19 -21.44 7.92
CA ALA A 169 -26.50 -21.03 9.14
C ALA A 169 -24.98 -20.86 8.92
N TYR A 170 -24.34 -21.77 8.18
CA TYR A 170 -22.92 -21.65 7.84
C TYR A 170 -22.63 -20.42 6.95
N ARG A 171 -23.47 -20.17 5.92
CA ARG A 171 -23.36 -18.97 5.07
C ARG A 171 -23.50 -17.69 5.89
N GLN A 172 -24.47 -17.62 6.80
CA GLN A 172 -24.68 -16.48 7.71
C GLN A 172 -23.46 -16.27 8.64
N ARG A 173 -22.96 -17.32 9.30
CA ARG A 173 -21.74 -17.24 10.14
C ARG A 173 -20.55 -16.71 9.34
N ARG A 174 -20.33 -17.21 8.11
CA ARG A 174 -19.23 -16.76 7.24
C ARG A 174 -19.42 -15.31 6.76
N ALA A 175 -20.65 -14.86 6.54
CA ALA A 175 -20.96 -13.47 6.22
C ALA A 175 -20.68 -12.53 7.40
N THR A 176 -21.21 -12.82 8.60
CA THR A 176 -20.96 -12.01 9.81
C THR A 176 -19.48 -11.93 10.17
N LEU A 177 -18.71 -13.00 9.95
CA LEU A 177 -17.25 -12.98 10.15
C LEU A 177 -16.55 -12.05 9.15
N LYS A 178 -16.91 -12.12 7.84
CA LYS A 178 -16.39 -11.19 6.81
C LYS A 178 -16.74 -9.73 7.11
N GLU A 179 -17.93 -9.48 7.66
CA GLU A 179 -18.37 -8.14 8.05
C GLU A 179 -17.59 -7.64 9.27
N ARG A 180 -17.41 -8.47 10.31
CA ARG A 180 -16.60 -8.12 11.48
C ARG A 180 -15.15 -7.83 11.09
N THR A 181 -14.55 -8.59 10.18
CA THR A 181 -13.18 -8.32 9.71
C THR A 181 -13.11 -7.06 8.85
N SER A 182 -14.06 -6.81 7.95
CA SER A 182 -14.08 -5.57 7.15
C SER A 182 -14.29 -4.33 8.02
N GLN A 183 -15.21 -4.35 8.97
CA GLN A 183 -15.41 -3.28 9.96
C GLN A 183 -14.15 -3.04 10.80
N SER A 184 -13.48 -4.11 11.26
CA SER A 184 -12.23 -4.00 12.02
C SER A 184 -11.10 -3.35 11.19
N LEU A 185 -10.94 -3.77 9.92
CA LEU A 185 -9.98 -3.19 8.99
C LEU A 185 -10.28 -1.71 8.68
N LEU A 186 -11.55 -1.33 8.52
CA LEU A 186 -11.96 0.07 8.34
C LEU A 186 -11.65 0.91 9.58
N ARG A 187 -11.97 0.41 10.79
CA ARG A 187 -11.62 1.07 12.06
C ARG A 187 -10.11 1.23 12.22
N ARG A 188 -9.31 0.22 11.84
CA ARG A 188 -7.85 0.29 11.82
C ARG A 188 -7.34 1.36 10.85
N ARG A 189 -7.80 1.34 9.59
CA ARG A 189 -7.44 2.35 8.57
C ARG A 189 -7.77 3.78 9.03
N ALA A 190 -8.93 3.99 9.66
CA ALA A 190 -9.33 5.29 10.20
C ALA A 190 -8.49 5.77 11.40
N ARG A 191 -7.92 4.85 12.19
CA ARG A 191 -6.93 5.19 13.24
C ARG A 191 -5.58 5.57 12.61
N GLU A 192 -5.13 4.79 11.62
CA GLU A 192 -3.88 5.03 10.89
C GLU A 192 -3.91 6.34 10.08
N SER A 193 -5.04 6.71 9.47
CA SER A 193 -5.18 8.00 8.76
C SER A 193 -5.10 9.17 9.72
N LYS A 194 -5.84 9.15 10.83
CA LYS A 194 -5.80 10.17 11.90
C LYS A 194 -4.39 10.32 12.49
N TYR A 195 -3.64 9.23 12.65
CA TYR A 195 -2.25 9.28 13.07
C TYR A 195 -1.36 9.99 12.02
N LYS A 196 -1.47 9.61 10.74
CA LYS A 196 -0.73 10.24 9.63
C LYS A 196 -1.06 11.74 9.49
N GLU A 197 -2.32 12.13 9.69
CA GLU A 197 -2.76 13.53 9.72
C GLU A 197 -2.09 14.31 10.87
N ARG A 198 -2.08 13.77 12.10
CA ARG A 198 -1.39 14.38 13.25
C ARG A 198 0.11 14.54 13.00
N VAL A 199 0.77 13.54 12.42
CA VAL A 199 2.20 13.60 12.05
C VAL A 199 2.46 14.69 11.01
N ARG A 200 1.62 14.77 9.96
CA ARG A 200 1.70 15.84 8.94
C ARG A 200 1.50 17.23 9.55
N ALA A 201 0.51 17.39 10.44
CA ALA A 201 0.24 18.64 11.14
C ALA A 201 1.44 19.06 12.01
N ALA A 202 2.03 18.14 12.77
CA ALA A 202 3.21 18.40 13.59
C ALA A 202 4.46 18.79 12.75
N ILE A 203 4.67 18.16 11.59
CA ILE A 203 5.72 18.55 10.64
C ILE A 203 5.49 19.97 10.12
N ASN A 204 4.26 20.29 9.71
CA ASN A 204 3.91 21.61 9.19
C ASN A 204 4.03 22.70 10.28
N GLN A 205 3.66 22.41 11.52
CA GLN A 205 3.89 23.30 12.67
C GLN A 205 5.38 23.56 12.91
N LYS A 206 6.23 22.51 12.86
CA LYS A 206 7.69 22.66 12.97
C LYS A 206 8.27 23.50 11.83
N ARG A 207 7.81 23.30 10.59
CA ARG A 207 8.21 24.11 9.42
C ARG A 207 7.81 25.57 9.60
N ALA A 208 6.55 25.86 9.91
CA ALA A 208 6.05 27.21 10.13
C ALA A 208 6.77 27.92 11.30
N ALA A 209 7.12 27.19 12.37
CA ALA A 209 7.91 27.74 13.48
C ALA A 209 9.36 28.08 13.05
N ALA A 210 9.99 27.24 12.22
CA ALA A 210 11.31 27.51 11.66
C ALA A 210 11.30 28.70 10.68
N GLU A 211 10.27 28.81 9.83
CA GLU A 211 10.08 29.94 8.91
C GLU A 211 9.84 31.25 9.66
N LYS A 212 9.02 31.26 10.73
CA LYS A 212 8.87 32.43 11.61
C LYS A 212 10.22 32.88 12.19
N LYS A 213 11.04 31.94 12.68
CA LYS A 213 12.41 32.26 13.17
C LYS A 213 13.30 32.85 12.07
N ARG A 214 13.29 32.26 10.87
CA ARG A 214 14.02 32.76 9.70
C ARG A 214 13.58 34.18 9.32
N MET A 215 12.28 34.46 9.31
CA MET A 215 11.76 35.79 8.99
C MET A 215 12.19 36.85 10.01
N VAL A 216 12.14 36.56 11.32
CA VAL A 216 12.62 37.47 12.37
C VAL A 216 14.11 37.82 12.19
N LEU A 217 14.96 36.83 11.86
CA LEU A 217 16.38 37.06 11.59
C LEU A 217 16.59 37.94 10.35
N LEU A 218 15.92 37.62 9.24
CA LEU A 218 15.98 38.42 7.99
C LEU A 218 15.47 39.85 8.18
N GLU A 219 14.45 40.06 9.02
CA GLU A 219 13.99 41.40 9.37
C GLU A 219 14.99 42.17 10.23
N ALA A 220 15.64 41.51 11.19
CA ALA A 220 16.69 42.12 11.99
C ALA A 220 17.89 42.52 11.12
N GLU A 221 18.29 41.68 10.17
CA GLU A 221 19.33 41.99 9.18
C GLU A 221 18.94 43.16 8.27
N LYS A 222 17.71 43.17 7.72
CA LYS A 222 17.18 44.31 6.94
C LYS A 222 17.18 45.61 7.74
N LYS A 223 16.80 45.57 9.02
CA LYS A 223 16.83 46.74 9.92
C LYS A 223 18.28 47.22 10.17
N ARG A 224 19.22 46.31 10.43
CA ARG A 224 20.66 46.62 10.59
C ARG A 224 21.26 47.22 9.32
N ALA A 225 20.95 46.67 8.14
CA ALA A 225 21.42 47.19 6.85
C ALA A 225 20.89 48.60 6.57
N ARG A 226 19.59 48.85 6.83
CA ARG A 226 18.98 50.19 6.72
C ARG A 226 19.64 51.20 7.68
N ALA A 227 19.93 50.80 8.92
CA ALA A 227 20.60 51.67 9.89
C ALA A 227 22.02 52.07 9.43
N ARG A 228 22.81 51.11 8.92
CA ARG A 228 24.13 51.39 8.32
C ARG A 228 24.03 52.35 7.13
N LEU A 229 23.07 52.13 6.24
CA LEU A 229 22.84 53.01 5.08
C LEU A 229 22.46 54.44 5.51
N LEU A 230 21.61 54.59 6.53
CA LEU A 230 21.27 55.92 7.09
C LEU A 230 22.47 56.61 7.73
N GLN A 231 23.36 55.87 8.41
CA GLN A 231 24.63 56.42 8.94
C GLN A 231 25.53 56.90 7.80
N VAL A 232 25.75 56.08 6.76
CA VAL A 232 26.53 56.44 5.57
C VAL A 232 25.95 57.69 4.89
N GLN A 233 24.62 57.78 4.73
CA GLN A 233 23.96 58.97 4.17
C GLN A 233 24.16 60.22 5.04
N ARG A 234 24.10 60.12 6.38
CA ARG A 234 24.38 61.24 7.28
C ARG A 234 25.82 61.73 7.13
N VAL A 235 26.79 60.81 7.12
CA VAL A 235 28.21 61.14 6.92
C VAL A 235 28.43 61.79 5.56
N ALA A 236 27.89 61.23 4.48
CA ALA A 236 28.00 61.78 3.14
C ALA A 236 27.42 63.21 3.04
N ARG A 237 26.26 63.47 3.69
CA ARG A 237 25.65 64.80 3.77
C ARG A 237 26.49 65.79 4.60
N SER A 238 27.09 65.34 5.71
CA SER A 238 27.97 66.21 6.51
C SER A 238 29.25 66.59 5.74
N VAL A 239 29.86 65.64 5.02
CA VAL A 239 31.04 65.88 4.18
C VAL A 239 30.71 66.79 3.00
N SER A 240 29.57 66.61 2.33
CA SER A 240 29.17 67.50 1.24
C SER A 240 28.85 68.92 1.72
N HIS A 241 28.21 69.05 2.89
CA HIS A 241 27.94 70.35 3.52
C HIS A 241 29.24 71.06 3.96
N GLN A 242 30.19 70.34 4.56
CA GLN A 242 31.50 70.88 4.93
C GLN A 242 32.26 71.40 3.69
N ARG A 243 32.30 70.61 2.61
CA ARG A 243 32.89 71.03 1.32
C ARG A 243 32.15 72.22 0.69
N GLU A 244 30.85 72.35 0.89
CA GLU A 244 30.07 73.50 0.45
C GLU A 244 30.40 74.77 1.25
N ILE A 245 30.54 74.67 2.59
CA ILE A 245 31.00 75.77 3.45
C ILE A 245 32.42 76.22 3.04
N GLU A 246 33.34 75.29 2.81
CA GLU A 246 34.70 75.60 2.36
C GLU A 246 34.72 76.28 0.99
N ARG A 247 33.90 75.80 0.03
CA ARG A 247 33.74 76.46 -1.27
C ARG A 247 33.18 77.88 -1.15
N ARG A 248 32.21 78.12 -0.26
CA ARG A 248 31.68 79.47 0.02
C ARG A 248 32.76 80.37 0.60
N ARG A 249 33.42 79.96 1.70
CA ARG A 249 34.54 80.70 2.31
C ARG A 249 35.64 81.06 1.31
N MET A 250 35.92 80.21 0.32
CA MET A 250 36.89 80.50 -0.74
C MET A 250 36.36 81.48 -1.80
N ARG A 251 35.06 81.46 -2.13
CA ARG A 251 34.41 82.48 -2.97
C ARG A 251 34.43 83.84 -2.26
N ASP A 252 33.99 83.90 -1.01
CA ASP A 252 33.94 85.12 -0.21
C ASP A 252 35.33 85.79 -0.14
N LYS A 253 36.39 85.00 0.10
CA LYS A 253 37.79 85.48 0.06
C LYS A 253 38.23 86.02 -1.31
N LEU A 254 37.75 85.43 -2.41
CA LEU A 254 38.05 85.92 -3.77
C LEU A 254 37.26 87.20 -4.08
N GLU A 255 36.01 87.28 -3.64
CA GLU A 255 35.18 88.47 -3.75
C GLU A 255 35.76 89.64 -2.94
N ASP A 256 36.20 89.41 -1.71
CA ASP A 256 36.92 90.38 -0.88
C ASP A 256 38.20 90.89 -1.57
N ARG A 257 39.02 89.99 -2.13
CA ARG A 257 40.22 90.37 -2.88
C ARG A 257 39.87 91.17 -4.14
N LEU A 258 38.82 90.80 -4.85
CA LEU A 258 38.33 91.52 -6.01
C LEU A 258 37.80 92.92 -5.63
N GLN A 259 37.07 93.05 -4.53
CA GLN A 259 36.60 94.33 -4.01
C GLN A 259 37.76 95.22 -3.58
N ARG A 260 38.76 94.69 -2.87
CA ARG A 260 40.00 95.42 -2.50
C ARG A 260 40.74 95.91 -3.75
N ALA A 261 40.92 95.05 -4.76
CA ALA A 261 41.54 95.43 -6.02
C ALA A 261 40.72 96.50 -6.79
N LYS A 262 39.38 96.43 -6.76
CA LYS A 262 38.51 97.48 -7.30
C LYS A 262 38.65 98.81 -6.55
N ARG A 263 38.74 98.80 -5.21
CA ARG A 263 38.99 100.00 -4.38
C ARG A 263 40.35 100.61 -4.69
N GLN A 264 41.43 99.82 -4.66
CA GLN A 264 42.77 100.26 -5.04
C GLN A 264 42.83 100.83 -6.46
N ARG A 265 42.13 100.21 -7.43
CA ARG A 265 42.03 100.75 -8.79
C ARG A 265 41.26 102.08 -8.83
N ALA A 266 40.20 102.23 -8.06
CA ALA A 266 39.46 103.49 -7.95
C ALA A 266 40.30 104.58 -7.28
N GLU A 267 41.04 104.26 -6.22
CA GLU A 267 42.00 105.14 -5.55
C GLU A 267 43.13 105.58 -6.49
N PHE A 268 43.75 104.63 -7.22
CA PHE A 268 44.75 104.93 -8.24
C PHE A 268 44.19 105.82 -9.36
N LEU A 269 42.95 105.60 -9.80
CA LEU A 269 42.29 106.45 -10.79
C LEU A 269 41.97 107.85 -10.23
N ARG A 270 41.62 107.98 -8.95
CA ARG A 270 41.48 109.29 -8.27
C ARG A 270 42.83 110.02 -8.19
N GLN A 271 43.89 109.33 -7.76
CA GLN A 271 45.25 109.90 -7.71
C GLN A 271 45.75 110.32 -9.11
N ARG A 272 45.50 109.50 -10.13
CA ARG A 272 45.78 109.83 -11.54
C ARG A 272 44.97 111.03 -12.02
N GLY A 273 43.71 111.14 -11.61
CA GLY A 273 42.86 112.31 -11.88
C GLY A 273 43.39 113.60 -11.23
N LEU A 274 43.97 113.50 -10.03
CA LEU A 274 44.61 114.64 -9.35
C LEU A 274 45.98 115.03 -9.94
N GLN A 275 46.77 114.08 -10.48
CA GLN A 275 48.12 114.36 -10.99
C GLN A 275 48.18 114.76 -12.48
N HIS A 276 47.06 114.73 -13.22
CA HIS A 276 47.02 115.13 -14.63
C HIS A 276 46.73 116.62 -14.87
N SER A 277 46.97 117.49 -13.90
CA SER A 277 46.90 118.96 -14.08
C SER A 277 48.19 119.58 -14.65
N SER A 278 49.35 118.89 -14.61
CA SER A 278 50.65 119.55 -14.86
C SER A 278 51.70 118.77 -15.67
N VAL A 279 51.32 117.84 -16.56
CA VAL A 279 52.30 117.28 -17.54
C VAL A 279 51.70 117.10 -18.93
N ARG A 280 51.85 118.11 -19.80
CA ARG A 280 51.52 118.04 -21.22
C ARG A 280 52.63 117.30 -21.99
N VAL A 281 52.77 116.00 -21.72
CA VAL A 281 53.75 115.13 -22.43
C VAL A 281 53.40 115.08 -23.92
N ASN A 282 54.42 115.13 -24.79
CA ASN A 282 54.25 115.15 -26.23
C ASN A 282 53.86 113.76 -26.79
N TRP A 283 52.55 113.48 -26.77
CA TRP A 283 51.94 112.22 -27.20
C TRP A 283 52.35 111.75 -28.61
N ASN A 284 52.66 112.69 -29.52
CA ASN A 284 53.02 112.38 -30.91
C ASN A 284 54.35 111.62 -31.01
N LYS A 285 55.33 111.87 -30.12
CA LYS A 285 56.59 111.11 -30.08
C LYS A 285 56.39 109.69 -29.54
N MET A 286 55.52 109.51 -28.54
CA MET A 286 55.22 108.17 -28.01
C MET A 286 54.46 107.28 -28.99
N HIS A 287 53.57 107.82 -29.82
CA HIS A 287 52.88 107.03 -30.85
C HIS A 287 53.86 106.43 -31.87
N GLN A 288 54.80 107.23 -32.39
CA GLN A 288 55.82 106.76 -33.34
C GLN A 288 56.71 105.66 -32.74
N GLN A 289 57.06 105.79 -31.44
CA GLN A 289 57.87 104.81 -30.73
C GLN A 289 57.08 103.52 -30.45
N ALA A 290 55.79 103.62 -30.10
CA ALA A 290 54.88 102.50 -29.94
C ALA A 290 54.62 101.75 -31.25
N ASP A 291 54.48 102.46 -32.38
CA ASP A 291 54.35 101.85 -33.72
C ASP A 291 55.64 101.13 -34.12
N LEU A 292 56.81 101.70 -33.85
CA LEU A 292 58.10 101.05 -34.12
C LEU A 292 58.25 99.76 -33.32
N LEU A 293 57.88 99.77 -32.04
CA LEU A 293 57.89 98.58 -31.18
C LEU A 293 56.83 97.55 -31.60
N SER A 294 55.64 97.99 -31.98
CA SER A 294 54.57 97.12 -32.48
C SER A 294 54.96 96.43 -33.78
N ARG A 295 55.62 97.15 -34.71
CA ARG A 295 56.21 96.56 -35.93
C ARG A 295 57.35 95.59 -35.62
N LYS A 296 58.20 95.87 -34.64
CA LYS A 296 59.27 94.94 -34.18
C LYS A 296 58.70 93.67 -33.56
N LEU A 297 57.69 93.78 -32.69
CA LEU A 297 57.02 92.64 -32.06
C LEU A 297 56.22 91.81 -33.07
N ALA A 298 55.49 92.44 -34.01
CA ALA A 298 54.79 91.74 -35.08
C ALA A 298 55.74 90.89 -35.95
N ARG A 299 56.95 91.39 -36.25
CA ARG A 299 58.00 90.63 -36.95
C ARG A 299 58.48 89.42 -36.15
N GLN A 300 58.66 89.53 -34.82
CA GLN A 300 58.99 88.39 -33.96
C GLN A 300 57.86 87.35 -33.88
N VAL A 301 56.60 87.78 -33.78
CA VAL A 301 55.45 86.87 -33.70
C VAL A 301 55.24 86.10 -35.01
N LEU A 302 55.46 86.73 -36.17
CA LEU A 302 55.45 86.03 -37.46
C LEU A 302 56.62 85.02 -37.59
N PHE A 303 57.80 85.35 -37.07
CA PHE A 303 58.95 84.43 -37.06
C PHE A 303 58.67 83.17 -36.23
N LEU A 304 58.00 83.32 -35.08
CA LEU A 304 57.63 82.20 -34.20
C LEU A 304 56.48 81.33 -34.74
N ARG A 305 55.61 81.86 -35.61
CA ARG A 305 54.46 81.11 -36.17
C ARG A 305 54.70 80.46 -37.53
N SER A 306 55.77 80.81 -38.26
CA SER A 306 55.96 80.40 -39.66
C SER A 306 57.22 79.58 -39.95
N ARG A 307 58.07 79.31 -38.97
CA ARG A 307 59.30 78.50 -39.16
C ARG A 307 59.54 77.58 -37.96
N ARG A 308 59.74 76.27 -38.21
CA ARG A 308 60.20 75.29 -37.19
C ARG A 308 61.48 75.80 -36.51
N THR A 309 61.63 75.55 -35.21
CA THR A 309 62.87 75.95 -34.52
C THR A 309 64.03 75.06 -34.97
N THR A 310 65.28 75.50 -34.77
CA THR A 310 66.46 74.65 -35.03
C THR A 310 66.45 73.37 -34.20
N ILE A 311 65.80 73.40 -33.02
CA ILE A 311 65.68 72.24 -32.15
C ILE A 311 64.65 71.25 -32.72
N ASP A 312 63.55 71.74 -33.29
CA ASP A 312 62.55 70.87 -33.92
C ASP A 312 63.12 70.22 -35.18
N LEU A 313 63.83 70.99 -36.03
CA LEU A 313 64.49 70.45 -37.23
C LEU A 313 65.60 69.45 -36.88
N ALA A 314 66.33 69.65 -35.79
CA ALA A 314 67.34 68.69 -35.32
C ALA A 314 66.67 67.39 -34.83
N LYS A 315 65.57 67.48 -34.08
CA LYS A 315 64.79 66.31 -33.64
C LYS A 315 64.16 65.56 -34.81
N ASP A 316 63.66 66.26 -35.82
CA ASP A 316 63.15 65.67 -37.05
C ASP A 316 64.24 64.87 -37.79
N LEU A 317 65.51 65.28 -37.69
CA LEU A 317 66.67 64.61 -38.29
C LEU A 317 67.14 63.42 -37.43
N ASP A 318 67.23 63.59 -36.11
CA ASP A 318 67.51 62.49 -35.16
C ASP A 318 66.49 61.33 -35.32
N ALA A 319 65.22 61.66 -35.56
CA ALA A 319 64.13 60.71 -35.77
C ALA A 319 64.21 59.91 -37.09
N LEU A 320 65.12 60.24 -38.00
CA LEU A 320 65.42 59.44 -39.20
C LEU A 320 66.41 58.31 -38.91
N GLU A 321 66.98 58.27 -37.69
CA GLU A 321 67.91 57.25 -37.21
C GLU A 321 69.17 57.04 -38.07
N ILE A 322 69.55 58.02 -38.90
CA ILE A 322 70.77 58.01 -39.74
C ILE A 322 72.01 58.33 -38.86
N ASN A 323 72.18 57.54 -37.81
CA ASN A 323 73.28 57.63 -36.85
C ASN A 323 74.33 56.55 -37.17
N GLU A 324 75.60 56.83 -36.87
CA GLU A 324 76.75 55.96 -37.18
C GLU A 324 76.56 54.49 -36.76
N LYS A 325 75.87 54.27 -35.64
CA LYS A 325 75.55 52.92 -35.12
C LYS A 325 74.51 52.18 -35.96
N CYS A 326 73.45 52.87 -36.39
CA CYS A 326 72.36 52.29 -37.17
C CYS A 326 72.79 52.02 -38.62
N VAL A 327 73.60 52.92 -39.20
CA VAL A 327 74.18 52.79 -40.55
C VAL A 327 75.08 51.55 -40.64
N LYS A 328 75.89 51.27 -39.61
CA LYS A 328 76.76 50.08 -39.54
C LYS A 328 76.00 48.74 -39.47
N SER A 329 74.73 48.76 -39.05
CA SER A 329 73.87 47.57 -38.93
C SER A 329 72.89 47.36 -40.09
N MET A 330 72.90 48.23 -41.10
CA MET A 330 71.87 48.25 -42.16
C MET A 330 72.45 47.82 -43.52
N PRO A 331 71.75 47.00 -44.33
CA PRO A 331 72.19 46.66 -45.67
C PRO A 331 72.19 47.89 -46.60
N PHE A 332 73.18 47.96 -47.49
CA PHE A 332 73.44 49.11 -48.36
C PHE A 332 72.21 49.60 -49.15
N GLU A 333 71.42 48.68 -49.69
CA GLU A 333 70.21 49.02 -50.47
C GLU A 333 69.14 49.75 -49.64
N GLN A 334 69.02 49.42 -48.36
CA GLN A 334 68.05 50.05 -47.46
C GLN A 334 68.53 51.44 -47.05
N LEU A 335 69.84 51.61 -46.81
CA LEU A 335 70.47 52.91 -46.60
C LEU A 335 70.31 53.81 -47.84
N ALA A 336 70.55 53.29 -49.04
CA ALA A 336 70.40 54.02 -50.29
C ALA A 336 68.96 54.52 -50.50
N ARG A 337 67.95 53.67 -50.25
CA ARG A 337 66.52 54.07 -50.29
C ARG A 337 66.16 55.11 -49.24
N LEU A 338 66.73 55.04 -48.04
CA LEU A 338 66.50 56.04 -46.98
C LEU A 338 67.14 57.39 -47.30
N ILE A 339 68.36 57.42 -47.83
CA ILE A 339 69.04 58.67 -48.22
C ILE A 339 68.34 59.31 -49.44
N GLN A 340 67.89 58.50 -50.40
CA GLN A 340 67.12 58.98 -51.57
C GLN A 340 65.65 59.32 -51.26
N SER A 341 65.18 59.09 -50.02
CA SER A 341 63.78 59.38 -49.67
C SER A 341 63.52 60.89 -49.68
N THR A 342 62.41 61.29 -50.30
CA THR A 342 62.01 62.71 -50.41
C THR A 342 61.72 63.36 -49.05
N GLY A 343 61.41 62.56 -48.03
CA GLY A 343 61.31 63.01 -46.65
C GLY A 343 62.68 63.38 -46.08
N THR A 344 63.64 62.46 -46.17
CA THR A 344 65.02 62.63 -45.71
C THR A 344 65.70 63.85 -46.33
N LEU A 345 65.59 63.98 -47.66
CA LEU A 345 66.20 65.10 -48.39
C LEU A 345 65.63 66.45 -47.91
N ARG A 346 64.30 66.58 -47.80
CA ARG A 346 63.65 67.83 -47.33
C ARG A 346 63.98 68.19 -45.88
N THR A 347 64.15 67.20 -45.00
CA THR A 347 64.52 67.44 -43.59
C THR A 347 65.97 67.89 -43.46
N VAL A 348 66.89 67.29 -44.22
CA VAL A 348 68.31 67.67 -44.24
C VAL A 348 68.49 69.04 -44.90
N GLU A 349 67.85 69.27 -46.05
CA GLU A 349 67.82 70.57 -46.75
C GLU A 349 67.30 71.68 -45.83
N GLY A 350 66.13 71.49 -45.20
CA GLY A 350 65.56 72.48 -44.28
C GLY A 350 66.39 72.77 -43.03
N LEU A 351 67.22 71.81 -42.57
CA LEU A 351 68.18 72.02 -41.49
C LEU A 351 69.45 72.75 -41.98
N LEU A 352 69.98 72.38 -43.15
CA LEU A 352 71.15 73.02 -43.76
C LEU A 352 70.86 74.48 -44.14
N ASP A 353 69.75 74.76 -44.82
CA ASP A 353 69.27 76.13 -45.10
C ASP A 353 69.18 76.98 -43.83
N ARG A 354 68.78 76.36 -42.72
CA ARG A 354 68.62 77.04 -41.43
C ARG A 354 69.95 77.31 -40.75
N LEU A 355 70.90 76.38 -40.85
CA LEU A 355 72.28 76.56 -40.39
C LEU A 355 73.00 77.61 -41.24
N GLU A 356 72.89 77.55 -42.57
CA GLU A 356 73.48 78.51 -43.48
C GLU A 356 72.88 79.91 -43.29
N SER A 357 71.56 80.02 -43.16
CA SER A 357 70.90 81.29 -42.84
C SER A 357 71.38 81.87 -41.51
N ARG A 358 71.62 81.04 -40.49
CA ARG A 358 72.22 81.49 -39.22
C ARG A 358 73.69 81.84 -39.34
N PHE A 359 74.46 81.09 -40.13
CA PHE A 359 75.88 81.36 -40.37
C PHE A 359 76.06 82.68 -41.13
N ARG A 360 75.29 82.92 -42.19
CA ARG A 360 75.24 84.20 -42.91
C ARG A 360 74.86 85.37 -41.99
N VAL A 361 73.89 85.19 -41.08
CA VAL A 361 73.54 86.21 -40.07
C VAL A 361 74.67 86.41 -39.05
N SER A 362 75.33 85.34 -38.60
CA SER A 362 76.46 85.42 -37.67
C SER A 362 77.65 86.14 -38.29
N MET A 363 77.96 85.85 -39.56
CA MET A 363 78.99 86.55 -40.34
C MET A 363 78.62 88.02 -40.56
N ALA A 364 77.36 88.32 -40.88
CA ALA A 364 76.89 89.70 -41.04
C ALA A 364 76.94 90.51 -39.74
N VAL A 365 76.72 89.88 -38.58
CA VAL A 365 76.88 90.51 -37.26
C VAL A 365 78.37 90.71 -36.94
N ALA A 366 79.21 89.70 -37.15
CA ALA A 366 80.66 89.80 -36.95
C ALA A 366 81.34 90.84 -37.88
N SER A 367 80.77 91.10 -39.06
CA SER A 367 81.23 92.19 -39.94
C SER A 367 80.73 93.59 -39.56
N MET A 368 79.88 93.71 -38.52
CA MET A 368 79.33 94.99 -38.03
C MET A 368 79.77 95.32 -36.60
N ASP A 369 80.78 94.63 -36.07
CA ASP A 369 81.28 94.85 -34.70
C ASP A 369 82.03 96.18 -34.55
N HIS A 370 81.30 97.21 -34.12
CA HIS A 370 81.85 98.23 -33.23
C HIS A 370 81.72 97.74 -31.77
N PRO A 371 82.83 97.52 -31.04
CA PRO A 371 82.80 96.82 -29.76
C PRO A 371 82.30 97.73 -28.63
N SER A 372 81.06 97.55 -28.16
CA SER A 372 80.52 98.38 -27.05
C SER A 372 79.29 97.86 -26.27
N SER A 373 78.84 96.60 -26.38
CA SER A 373 77.71 96.13 -25.54
C SER A 373 77.64 94.65 -25.12
N LEU A 374 78.73 93.87 -25.23
CA LEU A 374 78.69 92.45 -24.80
C LEU A 374 78.94 92.25 -23.29
N ASP A 375 79.52 93.22 -22.59
CA ASP A 375 79.99 93.10 -21.19
C ASP A 375 78.89 93.13 -20.11
N ASN A 376 77.64 92.84 -20.46
CA ASN A 376 76.48 93.11 -19.60
C ASN A 376 75.43 91.99 -19.63
N ILE A 377 75.87 90.74 -19.51
CA ILE A 377 75.00 89.55 -19.40
C ILE A 377 74.82 89.10 -17.93
N ASP A 378 75.74 89.48 -17.04
CA ASP A 378 75.78 89.07 -15.62
C ASP A 378 74.51 89.35 -14.81
N HIS A 379 73.81 90.45 -15.10
CA HIS A 379 72.61 90.83 -14.37
C HIS A 379 71.37 90.02 -14.78
N LEU A 380 71.41 89.29 -15.90
CA LEU A 380 70.39 88.31 -16.27
C LEU A 380 70.64 86.97 -15.55
N LEU A 381 71.90 86.53 -15.44
CA LEU A 381 72.27 85.30 -14.72
C LEU A 381 71.97 85.40 -13.21
N LYS A 382 72.19 86.58 -12.60
CA LYS A 382 71.85 86.84 -11.18
C LYS A 382 70.36 86.73 -10.83
N ARG A 383 69.45 86.62 -11.81
CA ARG A 383 68.00 86.39 -11.58
C ARG A 383 67.55 84.94 -11.72
N VAL A 384 68.39 84.04 -12.21
CA VAL A 384 68.07 82.60 -12.37
C VAL A 384 68.58 81.77 -11.18
N ALA A 385 69.60 82.25 -10.47
CA ALA A 385 70.03 81.66 -9.19
C ALA A 385 69.01 81.95 -8.07
N THR A 386 68.42 80.89 -7.51
CA THR A 386 67.34 80.95 -6.51
C THR A 386 67.81 81.40 -5.11
N PRO A 387 66.91 81.95 -4.26
CA PRO A 387 67.25 82.28 -2.88
C PRO A 387 67.39 81.03 -2.01
N LYS A 388 68.50 80.91 -1.29
CA LYS A 388 68.78 79.82 -0.34
C LYS A 388 67.72 79.75 0.76
N LYS A 389 67.12 78.57 0.97
CA LYS A 389 66.44 78.25 2.23
C LYS A 389 67.50 78.06 3.34
N LYS A 390 67.16 78.47 4.56
CA LYS A 390 67.91 78.11 5.78
C LYS A 390 67.36 76.79 6.31
N ASP A 391 68.23 75.79 6.50
CA ASP A 391 67.90 74.54 7.18
C ASP A 391 68.36 74.56 8.65
N TYR A 392 67.77 73.67 9.45
CA TYR A 392 67.74 73.69 10.93
C TYR A 392 68.86 72.87 11.60
N SER A 393 69.29 73.34 12.79
CA SER A 393 70.02 72.63 13.87
C SER A 393 69.97 73.47 15.17
N GLN A 394 70.12 72.96 16.40
CA GLN A 394 69.95 71.60 16.95
C GLN A 394 69.96 71.64 18.51
N VAL A 395 68.80 71.48 19.18
CA VAL A 395 68.68 71.24 20.65
C VAL A 395 67.49 70.28 20.85
N MET A 396 67.67 68.98 21.07
CA MET A 396 68.12 68.26 22.28
C MET A 396 67.11 68.25 23.45
N TYR A 397 66.48 67.08 23.63
CA TYR A 397 65.78 66.50 24.80
C TYR A 397 65.38 67.38 26.01
N LYS A 398 64.10 67.30 26.40
CA LYS A 398 63.64 66.48 27.55
C LYS A 398 62.11 66.46 27.70
N GLU A 399 61.63 65.33 28.25
CA GLU A 399 60.30 65.02 28.83
C GLU A 399 59.05 65.17 27.94
#